data_AF-A0AAP7BWU1-F1
#
_entry.id   AF-A0AAP7BWU1-F1
#
_cell.length_a   1.000
_cell.length_b   1.000
_cell.length_c   1.000
_cell.angle_alpha   90.00
_cell.angle_beta   90.00
_cell.angle_gamma   90.00
#
_symmetry.space_group_name_H-M   'P 1'
#
loop_
_entity.id
_entity.type
_entity.pdbx_description
1 polymer ?
#
loop_
_entity_poly.entity_id
_entity_poly.type
_entity_poly.pdbx_seq_one_letter_code
_entity_poly.pdbx_strand_id
1 'polypeptide(L)'
;MVNLEKWLKENVQSMGEYALVTENGKTRPVYFSRFSDSKWDEDLFLIDTCSIRRICKIEGDIDKFCKEYMEACIELEKDANVEEYIEEWVKPMILDGYFYEIWNWHGSPIEVKEVEDIKLMTEREILEWSVKHWDIEKICED
;
A
#
# COMPACT_ATOMS: atom_id res chain seq x y z
N MET A 1 9.27 10.60 20.03
CA MET A 1 8.94 11.25 18.76
C MET A 1 10.04 10.93 17.76
N VAL A 2 9.65 10.56 16.55
CA VAL A 2 10.50 10.19 15.43
C VAL A 2 10.57 11.37 14.48
N ASN A 3 11.77 11.80 14.11
CA ASN A 3 11.95 12.78 13.03
C ASN A 3 11.69 12.07 11.69
N LEU A 4 10.62 12.47 11.01
CA LEU A 4 10.11 11.76 9.83
C LEU A 4 11.13 11.78 8.69
N GLU A 5 11.70 12.94 8.37
CA GLU A 5 12.66 13.08 7.26
C GLU A 5 13.91 12.22 7.46
N LYS A 6 14.49 12.26 8.67
CA LYS A 6 15.65 11.44 9.01
C LYS A 6 15.32 9.95 8.90
N TRP A 7 14.17 9.55 9.44
CA TRP A 7 13.74 8.16 9.41
C TRP A 7 13.52 7.67 7.96
N LEU A 8 12.90 8.49 7.10
CA LEU A 8 12.69 8.18 5.69
C LEU A 8 14.01 7.95 4.95
N LYS A 9 15.01 8.82 5.16
CA LYS A 9 16.35 8.67 4.56
C LYS A 9 17.07 7.38 5.00
N GLU A 10 16.86 6.96 6.24
CA GLU A 10 17.49 5.77 6.81
C GLU A 10 16.77 4.46 6.43
N ASN A 11 15.44 4.50 6.25
CA ASN A 11 14.63 3.27 6.15
C ASN A 11 13.92 3.09 4.80
N VAL A 12 13.66 4.15 4.04
CA VAL A 12 12.99 4.06 2.73
C VAL A 12 14.03 4.13 1.63
N GLN A 13 14.27 2.99 0.97
CA GLN A 13 15.35 2.85 -0.01
C GLN A 13 14.87 2.88 -1.46
N SER A 14 13.57 2.69 -1.71
CA SER A 14 12.99 2.66 -3.04
C SER A 14 11.59 3.26 -3.07
N MET A 15 10.95 3.20 -4.23
CA MET A 15 9.51 3.31 -4.33
C MET A 15 8.86 2.08 -3.68
N GLY A 16 7.67 2.22 -3.12
CA GLY A 16 6.85 1.06 -2.78
C GLY A 16 6.82 0.64 -1.31
N GLU A 17 7.08 1.51 -0.34
CA GLU A 17 7.17 1.11 1.08
C GLU A 17 5.88 1.46 1.84
N TYR A 18 5.35 0.51 2.61
CA TYR A 18 4.17 0.74 3.44
C TYR A 18 4.52 0.82 4.92
N ALA A 19 3.77 1.64 5.66
CA ALA A 19 3.95 1.77 7.09
C ALA A 19 2.66 2.09 7.84
N LEU A 20 2.64 1.76 9.13
CA LEU A 20 1.71 2.37 10.08
C LEU A 20 2.41 3.56 10.74
N VAL A 21 1.78 4.72 10.67
CA VAL A 21 2.28 5.97 11.25
C VAL A 21 1.33 6.39 12.37
N THR A 22 1.88 6.66 13.55
CA THR A 22 1.11 7.16 14.70
C THR A 22 1.41 8.63 14.93
N GLU A 23 0.35 9.45 14.91
CA GLU A 23 0.41 10.90 15.04
C GLU A 23 -0.80 11.38 15.85
N ASN A 24 -0.58 12.19 16.90
CA ASN A 24 -1.63 12.69 17.78
C ASN A 24 -2.51 11.57 18.38
N GLY A 25 -1.87 10.47 18.80
CA GLY A 25 -2.52 9.26 19.32
C GLY A 25 -3.35 8.47 18.31
N LYS A 26 -3.27 8.78 17.00
CA LYS A 26 -3.98 8.06 15.93
C LYS A 26 -3.00 7.36 15.01
N THR A 27 -3.24 6.09 14.75
CA THR A 27 -2.46 5.29 13.80
C THR A 27 -3.18 5.19 12.46
N ARG A 28 -2.46 5.40 11.36
CA ARG A 28 -2.97 5.26 9.99
C ARG A 28 -1.96 4.58 9.08
N PRO A 29 -2.42 3.81 8.07
CA PRO A 29 -1.58 3.28 7.02
C PRO A 29 -1.15 4.39 6.06
N VAL A 30 0.12 4.34 5.68
CA VAL A 30 0.80 5.33 4.86
C VAL A 30 1.69 4.59 3.86
N TYR A 31 1.69 5.09 2.64
CA TYR A 31 2.59 4.70 1.58
C TYR A 31 3.71 5.73 1.45
N PHE A 32 4.95 5.26 1.38
CA PHE A 32 6.14 6.05 1.16
C PHE A 32 6.79 5.65 -0.17
N SER A 33 7.25 6.65 -0.91
CA SER A 33 8.03 6.42 -2.12
C SER A 33 9.18 7.41 -2.20
N ARG A 34 10.40 6.89 -2.31
CA ARG A 34 11.59 7.71 -2.50
C ARG A 34 11.90 7.90 -3.99
N PHE A 35 12.12 9.15 -4.37
CA PHE A 35 12.63 9.55 -5.67
C PHE A 35 14.03 10.12 -5.47
N SER A 36 15.04 9.30 -5.78
CA SER A 36 16.43 9.73 -5.85
C SER A 36 16.83 9.82 -7.33
N ASP A 37 17.01 11.03 -7.84
CA ASP A 37 17.62 11.23 -9.17
C ASP A 37 18.91 12.03 -8.99
N SER A 38 19.98 11.56 -9.63
CA SER A 38 21.32 12.18 -9.70
C SER A 38 21.34 13.66 -10.08
N LYS A 39 20.24 14.20 -10.59
CA LYS A 39 20.07 15.61 -10.96
C LYS A 39 19.53 16.49 -9.83
N TRP A 40 19.08 15.90 -8.74
CA TRP A 40 18.54 16.61 -7.58
C TRP A 40 19.52 16.43 -6.42
N ASP A 41 19.91 17.53 -5.79
CA ASP A 41 20.84 17.50 -4.65
C ASP A 41 20.19 16.92 -3.37
N GLU A 42 18.89 16.60 -3.41
CA GLU A 42 18.10 16.17 -2.25
C GLU A 42 17.18 14.98 -2.59
N ASP A 43 17.00 14.08 -1.61
CA ASP A 43 16.02 13.00 -1.68
C ASP A 43 14.59 13.56 -1.61
N LEU A 44 13.75 13.22 -2.59
CA LEU A 44 12.34 13.53 -2.58
C LEU A 44 11.54 12.33 -2.08
N PHE A 45 10.63 12.57 -1.12
CA PHE A 45 9.73 11.54 -0.61
C PHE A 45 8.28 11.92 -0.92
N LEU A 46 7.59 11.03 -1.63
CA LEU A 46 6.13 11.03 -1.71
C LEU A 46 5.58 10.27 -0.51
N ILE A 47 4.56 10.83 0.11
CA ILE A 47 3.94 10.29 1.30
C ILE A 47 2.43 10.39 1.14
N ASP A 48 1.76 9.26 1.07
CA ASP A 48 0.32 9.20 0.82
C ASP A 48 -0.39 8.37 1.88
N THR A 49 -1.59 8.80 2.28
CA THR A 49 -2.45 7.94 3.09
C THR A 49 -3.02 6.82 2.22
N CYS A 50 -2.90 5.59 2.70
CA CYS A 50 -3.58 4.48 2.07
C CYS A 50 -5.09 4.61 2.25
N SER A 51 -5.84 4.15 1.26
CA SER A 51 -7.27 3.87 1.31
C SER A 51 -7.47 2.42 0.88
N ILE A 52 -8.46 1.74 1.45
CA ILE A 52 -8.74 0.34 1.14
C ILE A 52 -10.15 0.26 0.58
N ARG A 53 -10.28 -0.40 -0.57
CA ARG A 53 -11.57 -0.67 -1.18
C ARG A 53 -11.78 -2.17 -1.28
N ARG A 54 -12.94 -2.66 -0.81
CA ARG A 54 -13.40 -4.02 -1.11
C ARG A 54 -13.96 -4.02 -2.52
N ILE A 55 -13.38 -4.81 -3.41
CA ILE A 55 -13.77 -4.82 -4.83
C ILE A 55 -14.88 -5.83 -5.07
N CYS A 56 -14.65 -7.09 -4.73
CA CYS A 56 -15.63 -8.14 -4.94
C CYS A 56 -15.42 -9.32 -3.99
N LYS A 57 -16.45 -10.16 -3.88
CA LYS A 57 -16.35 -11.49 -3.28
C LYS A 57 -15.90 -12.46 -4.36
N ILE A 58 -14.92 -13.30 -4.04
CA ILE A 58 -14.46 -14.36 -4.93
C ILE A 58 -15.34 -15.59 -4.70
N GLU A 59 -16.20 -15.89 -5.68
CA GLU A 59 -17.05 -17.07 -5.68
C GLU A 59 -16.40 -18.18 -6.50
N GLY A 60 -15.45 -18.90 -5.92
CA GLY A 60 -14.81 -20.04 -6.58
C GLY A 60 -13.32 -20.18 -6.29
N ASP A 61 -12.60 -20.70 -7.29
CA ASP A 61 -11.17 -20.96 -7.22
C ASP A 61 -10.37 -19.64 -7.29
N ILE A 62 -9.56 -19.37 -6.27
CA ILE A 62 -8.77 -18.15 -6.15
C ILE A 62 -7.71 -18.06 -7.24
N ASP A 63 -7.04 -19.17 -7.57
CA ASP A 63 -5.97 -19.17 -8.58
C ASP A 63 -6.55 -18.83 -9.95
N LYS A 64 -7.73 -19.36 -10.26
CA LYS A 64 -8.46 -19.01 -11.47
C LYS A 64 -8.84 -17.52 -11.49
N PHE A 65 -9.38 -16.99 -10.40
CA PHE A 65 -9.71 -15.57 -10.29
C PHE A 65 -8.47 -14.68 -10.53
N CYS A 66 -7.34 -14.99 -9.90
CA CYS A 66 -6.11 -14.21 -10.06
C CYS A 66 -5.63 -14.17 -11.52
N LYS A 67 -5.71 -15.30 -12.23
CA LYS A 67 -5.33 -15.37 -13.66
C LYS A 67 -6.26 -14.55 -14.54
N GLU A 68 -7.56 -14.65 -14.31
CA GLU A 68 -8.56 -13.86 -15.05
C GLU A 68 -8.39 -12.35 -14.78
N TYR A 69 -8.10 -11.95 -13.54
CA TYR A 69 -7.80 -10.56 -13.19
C TYR A 69 -6.54 -10.05 -13.90
N MET A 70 -5.47 -10.84 -13.89
CA MET A 70 -4.23 -10.49 -14.60
C MET A 70 -4.47 -10.27 -16.10
N GLU A 71 -5.21 -11.17 -16.75
CA GLU A 71 -5.52 -11.07 -18.18
C GLU A 71 -6.41 -9.85 -18.51
N ALA A 72 -7.32 -9.47 -17.61
CA ALA A 72 -8.31 -8.43 -17.87
C ALA A 72 -7.86 -7.03 -17.47
N CYS A 73 -7.03 -6.90 -16.43
CA CYS A 73 -6.79 -5.62 -15.75
C CYS A 73 -5.32 -5.18 -15.72
N ILE A 74 -4.36 -6.07 -15.98
CA ILE A 74 -2.94 -5.79 -15.79
C ILE A 74 -2.17 -5.99 -17.10
N GLU A 75 -1.55 -4.94 -17.60
CA GLU A 75 -0.60 -5.02 -18.70
C GLU A 75 0.82 -5.09 -18.13
N LEU A 76 1.43 -6.28 -18.21
CA LEU A 76 2.81 -6.48 -17.78
C LEU A 76 3.81 -6.19 -18.91
N GLU A 77 5.03 -5.87 -18.53
CA GLU A 77 6.14 -5.83 -19.48
C GLU A 77 6.39 -7.21 -20.12
N LYS A 78 6.97 -7.20 -21.32
CA LYS A 78 7.08 -8.39 -22.20
C LYS A 78 7.76 -9.61 -21.56
N ASP A 79 8.66 -9.39 -20.60
CA ASP A 79 9.47 -10.42 -19.95
C ASP A 79 9.09 -10.63 -18.48
N ALA A 80 8.00 -10.02 -18.01
CA ALA A 80 7.53 -10.18 -16.65
C ALA A 80 6.95 -11.58 -16.41
N ASN A 81 7.17 -12.11 -15.21
CA ASN A 81 6.66 -13.41 -14.80
C ASN A 81 5.27 -13.26 -14.18
N VAL A 82 4.25 -13.71 -14.92
CA VAL A 82 2.84 -13.61 -14.50
C VAL A 82 2.58 -14.32 -13.17
N GLU A 83 3.13 -15.53 -12.98
CA GLU A 83 2.86 -16.33 -11.78
C GLU A 83 3.51 -15.69 -10.55
N GLU A 84 4.74 -15.19 -10.68
CA GLU A 84 5.40 -14.40 -9.63
C GLU A 84 4.60 -13.15 -9.30
N TYR A 85 4.08 -12.43 -10.30
CA TYR A 85 3.27 -11.25 -10.07
C TYR A 85 1.97 -11.58 -9.32
N ILE A 86 1.33 -12.70 -9.65
CA ILE A 86 0.14 -13.17 -8.95
C ILE A 86 0.45 -13.46 -7.47
N GLU A 87 1.52 -14.21 -7.19
CA GLU A 87 1.88 -14.58 -5.82
C GLU A 87 2.31 -13.39 -4.97
N GLU A 88 3.06 -12.45 -5.56
CA GLU A 88 3.64 -11.33 -4.82
C GLU A 88 2.71 -10.13 -4.68
N TRP A 89 1.80 -9.89 -5.63
CA TRP A 89 1.00 -8.66 -5.68
C TRP A 89 -0.50 -8.92 -5.68
N VAL A 90 -1.01 -9.90 -6.44
CA VAL A 90 -2.47 -10.11 -6.54
C VAL A 90 -3.03 -10.89 -5.36
N LYS A 91 -2.43 -12.04 -5.01
CA LYS A 91 -2.91 -12.91 -3.93
C LYS A 91 -2.87 -12.25 -2.54
N PRO A 92 -1.84 -11.45 -2.18
CA PRO A 92 -1.81 -10.76 -0.90
C PRO A 92 -3.02 -9.85 -0.66
N MET A 93 -3.60 -9.31 -1.73
CA MET A 93 -4.80 -8.47 -1.70
C MET A 93 -6.12 -9.24 -1.44
N ILE A 94 -6.06 -10.58 -1.36
CA ILE A 94 -7.23 -11.43 -1.10
C ILE A 94 -7.29 -11.80 0.38
N LEU A 95 -8.33 -11.34 1.08
CA LEU A 95 -8.54 -11.64 2.50
C LEU A 95 -9.97 -12.15 2.72
N ASP A 96 -10.11 -13.26 3.45
CA ASP A 96 -11.40 -13.87 3.79
C ASP A 96 -12.36 -14.07 2.60
N GLY A 97 -11.81 -14.40 1.42
CA GLY A 97 -12.57 -14.64 0.20
C GLY A 97 -13.03 -13.37 -0.53
N TYR A 98 -12.54 -12.20 -0.13
CA TYR A 98 -12.77 -10.94 -0.83
C TYR A 98 -11.46 -10.42 -1.44
N PHE A 99 -11.58 -9.85 -2.63
CA PHE A 99 -10.49 -9.10 -3.27
C PHE A 99 -10.58 -7.63 -2.84
N TYR A 100 -9.45 -7.08 -2.39
CA TYR A 100 -9.32 -5.68 -2.00
C TYR A 100 -8.32 -4.97 -2.89
N GLU A 101 -8.39 -3.65 -2.94
CA GLU A 101 -7.33 -2.82 -3.50
C GLU A 101 -6.87 -1.79 -2.46
N ILE A 102 -5.56 -1.60 -2.37
CA ILE A 102 -4.96 -0.50 -1.62
C ILE A 102 -4.75 0.66 -2.60
N TRP A 103 -5.51 1.72 -2.42
CA TRP A 103 -5.39 2.92 -3.21
C TRP A 103 -4.66 4.01 -2.44
N ASN A 104 -3.58 4.51 -2.99
CA ASN A 104 -2.82 5.61 -2.42
C ASN A 104 -3.26 6.89 -3.13
N TRP A 105 -4.12 7.68 -2.49
CA TRP A 105 -4.51 8.96 -3.06
C TRP A 105 -3.30 9.89 -2.94
N HIS A 106 -2.76 10.34 -4.07
CA HIS A 106 -1.67 11.34 -4.17
C HIS A 106 -2.14 12.75 -3.73
N GLY A 107 -2.87 12.81 -2.61
CA GLY A 107 -3.78 13.90 -2.27
C GLY A 107 -3.25 14.84 -1.20
N SER A 108 -2.29 14.44 -0.37
CA SER A 108 -1.62 15.38 0.55
C SER A 108 -0.38 14.75 1.18
N PRO A 109 0.81 15.39 1.08
CA PRO A 109 1.99 14.94 1.80
C PRO A 109 1.71 14.94 3.31
N ILE A 110 2.35 14.04 4.07
CA ILE A 110 2.39 14.20 5.53
C ILE A 110 3.14 15.50 5.83
N GLU A 111 2.41 16.53 6.27
CA GLU A 111 2.97 17.84 6.57
C GLU A 111 3.73 17.89 7.91
N VAL A 112 3.67 16.83 8.71
CA VAL A 112 4.34 16.79 10.02
C VAL A 112 5.80 16.39 9.94
N LYS A 113 6.64 17.10 10.70
CA LYS A 113 8.07 16.83 10.81
C LYS A 113 8.40 15.72 11.80
N GLU A 114 7.52 15.54 12.79
CA GLU A 114 7.70 14.60 13.89
C GLU A 114 6.42 13.80 14.08
N VAL A 115 6.59 12.50 14.28
CA VAL A 115 5.50 11.56 14.57
C VAL A 115 5.79 10.80 15.86
N GLU A 116 4.79 10.14 16.43
CA GLU A 116 4.97 9.38 17.67
C GLU A 116 5.71 8.07 17.40
N ASP A 117 5.32 7.37 16.34
CA ASP A 117 5.86 6.06 15.94
C ASP A 117 5.70 5.81 14.43
N ILE A 118 6.61 5.01 13.86
CA ILE A 118 6.55 4.52 12.47
C ILE A 118 6.97 3.05 12.46
N LYS A 119 6.12 2.20 11.87
CA LYS A 119 6.41 0.79 11.68
C LYS A 119 6.26 0.40 10.21
N LEU A 120 7.33 -0.05 9.57
CA LEU A 120 7.27 -0.65 8.23
C LEU A 120 6.41 -1.91 8.26
N MET A 121 5.62 -2.07 7.22
CA MET A 121 4.69 -3.17 7.04
C MET A 121 4.75 -3.66 5.60
N THR A 122 4.45 -4.93 5.38
CA THR A 122 4.12 -5.43 4.05
C THR A 122 2.74 -4.93 3.62
N GLU A 123 2.46 -4.93 2.32
CA GLU A 123 1.14 -4.61 1.78
C GLU A 123 0.03 -5.47 2.42
N ARG A 124 0.33 -6.77 2.60
CA ARG A 124 -0.57 -7.72 3.27
C ARG A 124 -0.92 -7.29 4.69
N GLU A 125 0.07 -6.89 5.48
CA GLU A 125 -0.17 -6.49 6.86
C GLU A 125 -0.94 -5.16 6.95
N ILE A 126 -0.74 -4.23 6.00
CA ILE A 126 -1.57 -3.02 5.91
C ILE A 126 -3.02 -3.38 5.63
N LEU A 127 -3.27 -4.29 4.69
CA LEU A 127 -4.62 -4.73 4.37
C LEU A 127 -5.30 -5.36 5.60
N GLU A 128 -4.65 -6.32 6.26
CA GLU A 128 -5.17 -6.98 7.44
C GLU A 128 -5.44 -6.00 8.59
N TRP A 129 -4.52 -5.06 8.82
CA TRP A 129 -4.72 -4.02 9.81
C TRP A 129 -5.92 -3.15 9.46
N SER A 130 -6.02 -2.70 8.22
CA SER A 130 -7.07 -1.79 7.78
C SER A 130 -8.45 -2.43 7.83
N VAL A 131 -8.58 -3.69 7.37
CA VAL A 131 -9.85 -4.44 7.45
C VAL A 131 -10.32 -4.62 8.88
N LYS A 132 -9.40 -4.77 9.83
CA LYS A 132 -9.72 -4.91 11.25
C LYS A 132 -10.11 -3.59 11.92
N HIS A 133 -9.54 -2.46 11.50
CA HIS A 133 -9.67 -1.18 12.20
C HIS A 133 -10.59 -0.19 11.49
N TRP A 134 -10.93 -0.43 10.21
CA TRP A 134 -11.82 0.42 9.44
C TRP A 134 -13.15 -0.26 9.20
N ASP A 135 -14.21 0.54 9.17
CA ASP A 135 -15.54 0.11 8.77
C ASP A 135 -15.64 0.10 7.24
N ILE A 136 -14.93 -0.83 6.61
CA ILE A 136 -14.78 -0.91 5.15
C ILE A 136 -16.14 -1.10 4.45
N GLU A 137 -17.13 -1.69 5.14
CA GLU A 137 -18.46 -1.88 4.59
C GLU A 137 -19.18 -0.55 4.30
N LYS A 138 -18.88 0.51 5.05
CA LYS A 138 -19.43 1.86 4.81
C LYS A 138 -18.72 2.66 3.73
N ILE A 139 -17.50 2.27 3.35
CA ILE A 139 -16.68 3.00 2.37
C ILE A 139 -17.04 2.61 0.93
N CYS A 140 -17.74 1.49 0.73
CA CYS A 140 -18.09 0.97 -0.59
C CYS A 140 -19.51 1.37 -1.08
N GLU A 141 -20.23 2.25 -0.38
CA GLU A 141 -21.61 2.65 -0.73
C GLU A 141 -21.72 3.93 -1.58
N ASP A 142 -20.61 4.55 -2.01
CA ASP A 142 -20.61 5.73 -2.89
C ASP A 142 -20.28 5.42 -4.37
#